data_AF-A0A9W9P993-F1
#
_entry.id   AF-A0A9W9P993-F1
#
_cell.length_a   1.000
_cell.length_b   1.000
_cell.length_c   1.000
_cell.angle_alpha   90.00
_cell.angle_beta   90.00
_cell.angle_gamma   90.00
#
_symmetry.space_group_name_H-M   'P 1'
#
loop_
_entity.id
_entity.type
_entity.pdbx_description
1 polymer ?
#
loop_
_entity_poly.entity_id
_entity_poly.type
_entity_poly.pdbx_seq_one_letter_code
_entity_poly.pdbx_strand_id
1 'polypeptide(L)'
;MSWNTSTSFSALIELNKKLLQGEISSSPYWCGPLDDETFFLVPSLLKLHDRHIFTFSSQPYVRERTRGDGGKLYDHWQRAFISFIVPEEKTPNQLFQVLKAKKDIQVHARKVYSSGAAMSGSFAKAKVVTKYRRSSPWRRWKAATSIDPAVDISEEDLYRLEAMKQAQPWEFQVVAASWKDIDIARLLLGAVEEAQA
;
A
#
# COMPACT_ATOMS: atom_id res chain seq x y z
N MET A 1 -7.51 20.78 6.02
CA MET A 1 -7.71 20.02 4.77
C MET A 1 -8.17 18.63 5.15
N SER A 2 -9.23 18.11 4.53
CA SER A 2 -9.73 16.75 4.80
C SER A 2 -9.72 15.93 3.52
N TRP A 3 -9.73 14.60 3.66
CA TRP A 3 -9.73 13.67 2.53
C TRP A 3 -10.88 13.92 1.56
N ASN A 4 -12.11 14.07 2.08
CA ASN A 4 -13.32 14.23 1.26
C ASN A 4 -13.45 15.59 0.55
N THR A 5 -12.72 16.61 1.02
CA THR A 5 -12.76 17.96 0.43
C THR A 5 -11.54 18.26 -0.43
N SER A 6 -10.61 17.32 -0.55
CA SER A 6 -9.42 17.47 -1.37
C SER A 6 -9.76 17.32 -2.86
N THR A 7 -9.35 18.32 -3.64
CA THR A 7 -9.65 18.41 -5.09
C THR A 7 -8.47 18.07 -5.99
N SER A 8 -7.28 17.80 -5.43
CA SER A 8 -6.10 17.45 -6.23
C SER A 8 -5.40 16.21 -5.69
N PHE A 9 -4.76 15.44 -6.58
CA PHE A 9 -3.96 14.28 -6.20
C PHE A 9 -2.81 14.65 -5.26
N SER A 10 -2.16 15.80 -5.49
CA SER A 10 -1.10 16.30 -4.61
C SER A 10 -1.62 16.60 -3.20
N ALA A 11 -2.86 17.09 -3.05
CA ALA A 11 -3.46 17.27 -1.71
C ALA A 11 -3.67 15.93 -0.99
N LEU A 12 -4.04 14.86 -1.72
CA LEU A 12 -4.14 13.52 -1.15
C LEU A 12 -2.77 13.00 -0.70
N ILE A 13 -1.73 13.22 -1.49
CA ILE A 13 -0.35 12.89 -1.12
C ILE A 13 0.03 13.57 0.21
N GLU A 14 -0.22 14.88 0.34
CA GLU A 14 0.11 15.61 1.56
C GLU A 14 -0.67 15.10 2.78
N LEU A 15 -1.94 14.73 2.62
CA LEU A 15 -2.72 14.08 3.69
C LEU A 15 -2.13 12.72 4.07
N ASN A 16 -1.65 11.96 3.09
CA ASN A 16 -1.02 10.67 3.35
C ASN A 16 0.36 10.80 4.02
N LYS A 17 1.14 11.82 3.67
CA LYS A 17 2.39 12.15 4.38
C LYS A 17 2.11 12.43 5.86
N LYS A 18 1.07 13.22 6.15
CA LYS A 18 0.60 13.49 7.52
C LYS A 18 0.19 12.23 8.27
N LEU A 19 -0.46 11.27 7.60
CA LEU A 19 -0.78 9.96 8.18
C LEU A 19 0.51 9.21 8.55
N LEU A 20 1.47 9.13 7.61
CA LEU A 20 2.74 8.44 7.83
C LEU A 20 3.60 9.07 8.92
N GLN A 21 3.48 10.38 9.11
CA GLN A 21 4.16 11.16 10.15
C GLN A 21 3.42 11.13 11.50
N GLY A 22 2.22 10.53 11.56
CA GLY A 22 1.41 10.47 12.78
C GLY A 22 0.69 11.77 13.14
N GLU A 23 0.64 12.75 12.23
CA GLU A 23 -0.07 14.03 12.43
C GLU A 23 -1.59 13.85 12.35
N ILE A 24 -2.06 12.84 11.62
CA ILE A 24 -3.46 12.41 11.57
C ILE A 24 -3.54 10.90 11.82
N SER A 25 -4.64 10.45 12.43
CA SER A 25 -4.82 9.05 12.87
C SER A 25 -5.68 8.19 11.95
N SER A 26 -6.20 8.78 10.87
CA SER A 26 -7.09 8.08 9.94
C SER A 26 -6.99 8.62 8.51
N SER A 27 -7.34 7.71 7.60
CA SER A 27 -7.49 7.93 6.17
C SER A 27 -8.67 7.10 5.65
N PRO A 28 -9.12 7.30 4.40
CA PRO A 28 -10.22 6.54 3.82
C PRO A 28 -9.99 5.03 3.73
N TYR A 29 -8.74 4.56 3.83
CA TYR A 29 -8.39 3.13 3.75
C TYR A 29 -7.72 2.59 5.02
N TRP A 30 -7.50 3.43 6.03
CA TRP A 30 -6.85 3.01 7.28
C TRP A 30 -7.33 3.83 8.47
N CYS A 31 -7.59 3.16 9.59
CA CYS A 31 -7.84 3.81 10.87
C CYS A 31 -7.06 3.13 11.98
N GLY A 32 -6.34 3.94 12.75
CA GLY A 32 -5.49 3.48 13.85
C GLY A 32 -4.02 3.83 13.64
N PRO A 33 -3.18 3.52 14.64
CA PRO A 33 -1.74 3.67 14.51
C PRO A 33 -1.20 2.79 13.39
N LEU A 34 -0.08 3.18 12.78
CA LEU A 34 0.66 2.31 11.88
C LEU A 34 1.18 1.08 12.65
N ASP A 35 1.21 -0.07 11.98
CA ASP A 35 1.86 -1.26 12.53
C ASP A 35 3.37 -1.02 12.68
N ASP A 36 3.99 -1.59 13.71
CA ASP A 36 5.41 -1.37 14.02
C ASP A 36 6.35 -1.65 12.83
N GLU A 37 5.99 -2.66 12.03
CA GLU A 37 6.74 -3.05 10.83
C GLU A 37 6.74 -1.96 9.74
N THR A 38 5.74 -1.07 9.74
CA THR A 38 5.60 0.02 8.78
C THR A 38 6.54 1.18 9.11
N PHE A 39 6.91 1.41 10.38
CA PHE A 39 7.80 2.52 10.76
C PHE A 39 9.15 2.46 10.04
N PHE A 40 9.68 1.25 9.82
CA PHE A 40 10.92 1.06 9.06
C PHE A 40 10.79 1.47 7.59
N LEU A 41 9.58 1.47 7.04
CA LEU A 41 9.29 1.82 5.65
C LEU A 41 8.98 3.31 5.48
N VAL A 42 8.54 4.02 6.53
CA VAL A 42 8.07 5.41 6.46
C VAL A 42 9.02 6.35 5.70
N PRO A 43 10.34 6.42 5.98
CA PRO A 43 11.24 7.33 5.25
C PRO A 43 11.26 7.09 3.74
N SER A 44 11.09 5.85 3.35
CA SER A 44 11.07 5.38 1.97
C SER A 44 9.72 5.66 1.30
N LEU A 45 8.61 5.46 2.01
CA LEU A 45 7.27 5.80 1.53
C LEU A 45 7.13 7.32 1.30
N LEU A 46 7.68 8.15 2.20
CA LEU A 46 7.69 9.60 2.04
C LEU A 46 8.46 10.05 0.77
N LYS A 47 9.59 9.41 0.45
CA LYS A 47 10.32 9.69 -0.81
C LYS A 47 9.51 9.34 -2.06
N LEU A 48 8.71 8.27 -2.01
CA LEU A 48 7.79 7.94 -3.11
C LEU A 48 6.71 9.02 -3.24
N HIS A 49 6.20 9.53 -2.13
CA HIS A 49 5.21 10.62 -2.13
C HIS A 49 5.78 11.90 -2.76
N ASP A 50 7.04 12.23 -2.50
CA ASP A 50 7.72 13.36 -3.15
C ASP A 50 7.81 13.21 -4.68
N ARG A 51 7.74 11.97 -5.19
CA ARG A 51 7.65 11.63 -6.63
C ARG A 51 6.22 11.49 -7.14
N HIS A 52 5.22 11.96 -6.39
CA HIS A 52 3.79 11.87 -6.72
C HIS A 52 3.29 10.42 -6.84
N ILE A 53 3.77 9.54 -5.98
CA ILE A 53 3.32 8.15 -5.87
C ILE A 53 2.60 8.00 -4.54
N PHE A 54 1.31 7.65 -4.58
CA PHE A 54 0.48 7.52 -3.39
C PHE A 54 0.51 6.09 -2.88
N THR A 55 1.08 5.83 -1.69
CA THR A 55 1.18 4.47 -1.12
C THR A 55 0.08 4.23 -0.09
N PHE A 56 -0.66 3.13 -0.17
CA PHE A 56 -1.80 2.90 0.72
C PHE A 56 -1.78 1.54 1.42
N SER A 57 -0.90 0.63 1.01
CA SER A 57 -0.73 -0.66 1.67
C SER A 57 0.69 -1.16 1.43
N SER A 58 1.35 -1.67 2.46
CA SER A 58 2.71 -2.20 2.35
C SER A 58 2.98 -3.17 3.48
N GLN A 59 3.87 -4.12 3.24
CA GLN A 59 4.44 -4.92 4.32
C GLN A 59 5.90 -5.25 3.99
N PRO A 60 6.80 -5.29 4.98
CA PRO A 60 8.17 -5.71 4.76
C PRO A 60 8.27 -7.22 4.61
N TYR A 61 9.45 -7.64 4.20
CA TYR A 61 9.86 -9.03 4.33
C TYR A 61 9.99 -9.42 5.79
N VAL A 62 9.36 -10.52 6.20
CA VAL A 62 9.55 -11.11 7.52
C VAL A 62 9.73 -12.61 7.41
N ARG A 63 10.79 -13.14 8.03
CA ARG A 63 10.98 -14.58 8.23
C ARG A 63 11.41 -14.82 9.67
N GLU A 64 10.49 -15.36 10.45
CA GLU A 64 10.66 -15.55 11.87
C GLU A 64 10.29 -16.96 12.27
N ARG A 65 11.07 -17.53 13.20
CA ARG A 65 10.72 -18.78 13.85
C ARG A 65 10.29 -18.47 15.26
N THR A 66 9.01 -18.63 15.54
CA THR A 66 8.43 -18.38 16.87
C THR A 66 8.13 -19.71 17.56
N ARG A 67 8.20 -19.74 18.89
CA ARG A 67 7.72 -20.87 19.68
C ARG A 67 6.33 -20.52 20.17
N GLY A 68 5.32 -21.25 19.72
CA GLY A 68 3.95 -21.08 20.20
C GLY A 68 3.70 -21.85 21.49
N ASP A 69 2.51 -21.66 22.04
CA ASP A 69 2.07 -22.31 23.27
C ASP A 69 2.11 -23.84 23.10
N GLY A 70 2.72 -24.53 24.08
CA GLY A 70 2.96 -25.98 24.04
C GLY A 70 4.28 -26.39 23.37
N GLY A 71 5.21 -25.46 23.12
CA GLY A 71 6.57 -25.77 22.68
C GLY A 71 6.71 -26.05 21.18
N LYS A 72 5.62 -25.95 20.41
CA LYS A 72 5.65 -26.08 18.94
C LYS A 72 6.39 -24.90 18.32
N LEU A 73 7.24 -25.18 17.34
CA LEU A 73 7.90 -24.16 16.53
C LEU A 73 7.02 -23.85 15.32
N TYR A 74 6.79 -22.56 15.09
CA TYR A 74 6.10 -22.03 13.94
C TYR A 74 7.09 -21.25 13.09
N ASP A 75 7.18 -21.62 11.82
CA ASP A 75 7.93 -20.88 10.83
C ASP A 75 6.96 -19.91 10.14
N HIS A 76 7.16 -18.61 10.36
CA HIS A 76 6.39 -17.52 9.77
C HIS A 76 7.14 -16.91 8.60
N TRP A 77 6.44 -16.72 7.48
CA TRP A 77 6.99 -16.24 6.22
C TRP A 77 6.04 -15.18 5.64
N GLN A 78 6.54 -13.97 5.44
CA GLN A 78 5.84 -12.84 4.83
C GLN A 78 6.67 -12.29 3.67
N ARG A 79 6.06 -12.21 2.49
CA ARG A 79 6.69 -11.59 1.31
C ARG A 79 6.56 -10.07 1.41
N ALA A 80 7.62 -9.35 1.05
CA ALA A 80 7.50 -7.91 0.91
C ALA A 80 6.54 -7.56 -0.23
N PHE A 81 5.61 -6.63 0.02
CA PHE A 81 4.79 -6.03 -1.04
C PHE A 81 4.56 -4.54 -0.78
N ILE A 82 4.18 -3.83 -1.84
CA ILE A 82 3.63 -2.48 -1.76
C ILE A 82 2.53 -2.31 -2.79
N SER A 83 1.44 -1.67 -2.38
CA SER A 83 0.39 -1.17 -3.24
C SER A 83 0.45 0.36 -3.28
N PHE A 84 0.44 0.90 -4.49
CA PHE A 84 0.54 2.33 -4.72
C PHE A 84 -0.23 2.78 -5.94
N ILE A 85 -0.47 4.07 -6.02
CA ILE A 85 -1.26 4.72 -7.05
C ILE A 85 -0.40 5.77 -7.73
N VAL A 86 -0.47 5.80 -9.07
CA VAL A 86 0.19 6.77 -9.93
C VAL A 86 -0.88 7.42 -10.81
N PRO A 87 -0.93 8.76 -10.91
CA PRO A 87 -1.93 9.42 -11.73
C PRO A 87 -1.59 9.25 -13.23
N GLU A 88 -2.60 9.30 -14.11
CA GLU A 88 -2.44 8.97 -15.55
C GLU A 88 -1.35 9.82 -16.22
N GLU A 89 -1.21 11.08 -15.84
CA GLU A 89 -0.23 12.01 -16.40
C GLU A 89 1.24 11.65 -16.09
N LYS A 90 1.49 10.67 -15.21
CA LYS A 90 2.83 10.23 -14.78
C LYS A 90 3.30 8.94 -15.46
N THR A 91 2.93 8.78 -16.74
CA THR A 91 3.45 7.71 -17.60
C THR A 91 3.39 6.29 -16.97
N PRO A 92 2.22 5.87 -16.42
CA PRO A 92 2.09 4.59 -15.71
C PRO A 92 2.43 3.38 -16.59
N ASN A 93 2.24 3.48 -17.91
CA ASN A 93 2.64 2.43 -18.85
C ASN A 93 4.16 2.21 -18.87
N GLN A 94 4.97 3.27 -18.90
CA GLN A 94 6.43 3.18 -18.85
C GLN A 94 6.88 2.54 -17.54
N LEU A 95 6.31 3.00 -16.41
CA LEU A 95 6.60 2.43 -15.10
C LEU A 95 6.25 0.93 -15.05
N PHE A 96 5.11 0.54 -15.60
CA PHE A 96 4.73 -0.87 -15.70
C PHE A 96 5.75 -1.69 -16.50
N GLN A 97 6.20 -1.20 -17.67
CA GLN A 97 7.19 -1.93 -18.48
C GLN A 97 8.52 -2.07 -17.75
N VAL A 98 9.00 -1.00 -17.11
CA VAL A 98 10.23 -1.00 -16.30
C VAL A 98 10.13 -2.02 -15.18
N LEU A 99 9.04 -2.02 -14.41
CA LEU A 99 8.83 -2.98 -13.32
C LEU A 99 8.69 -4.41 -13.83
N LYS A 100 7.96 -4.62 -14.93
CA LYS A 100 7.75 -5.94 -15.53
C LYS A 100 9.05 -6.56 -16.06
N ALA A 101 10.02 -5.75 -16.47
CA ALA A 101 11.34 -6.22 -16.91
C ALA A 101 12.22 -6.74 -15.76
N LYS A 102 11.90 -6.41 -14.49
CA LYS A 102 12.67 -6.84 -13.33
C LYS A 102 12.30 -8.28 -12.95
N LYS A 103 13.30 -9.18 -13.00
CA LYS A 103 13.08 -10.64 -12.83
C LYS A 103 12.70 -11.06 -11.41
N ASP A 104 13.03 -10.25 -10.40
CA ASP A 104 12.88 -10.62 -8.99
C ASP A 104 11.58 -10.13 -8.35
N ILE A 105 10.71 -9.50 -9.14
CA ILE A 105 9.42 -8.99 -8.69
C ILE A 105 8.26 -9.51 -9.55
N GLN A 106 7.08 -9.52 -8.95
CA GLN A 106 5.80 -9.65 -9.60
C GLN A 106 5.13 -8.28 -9.55
N VAL A 107 4.68 -7.79 -10.71
CA VAL A 107 3.95 -6.53 -10.81
C VAL A 107 2.56 -6.78 -11.37
N HIS A 108 1.57 -6.25 -10.67
CA HIS A 108 0.20 -6.12 -11.15
C HIS A 108 -0.10 -4.63 -11.29
N ALA A 109 -0.77 -4.26 -12.38
CA ALA A 109 -1.22 -2.90 -12.59
C ALA A 109 -2.65 -2.93 -13.11
N ARG A 110 -3.48 -1.99 -12.64
CA ARG A 110 -4.84 -1.79 -13.15
C ARG A 110 -5.17 -0.32 -13.24
N LYS A 111 -5.87 0.07 -14.30
CA LYS A 111 -6.50 1.39 -14.38
C LYS A 111 -7.73 1.38 -13.49
N VAL A 112 -7.88 2.41 -12.65
CA VAL A 112 -9.01 2.54 -11.75
C VAL A 112 -10.06 3.44 -12.39
N TYR A 113 -11.30 2.96 -12.49
CA TYR A 113 -12.42 3.71 -13.07
C TYR A 113 -13.34 4.26 -11.98
N SER A 114 -13.92 5.44 -12.25
CA SER A 114 -14.69 6.26 -11.31
C SER A 114 -15.98 5.63 -10.76
N SER A 115 -16.43 4.50 -11.30
CA SER A 115 -17.64 3.80 -10.85
C SER A 115 -17.41 2.83 -9.68
N GLY A 116 -16.18 2.69 -9.16
CA GLY A 116 -15.84 1.65 -8.18
C GLY A 116 -15.88 0.23 -8.76
N ALA A 117 -16.35 0.07 -10.00
CA ALA A 117 -16.31 -1.19 -10.72
C ALA A 117 -14.92 -1.34 -11.36
N ALA A 118 -14.09 -2.18 -10.76
CA ALA A 118 -12.90 -2.68 -11.41
C ALA A 118 -13.32 -3.50 -12.64
N MET A 119 -13.01 -3.05 -13.86
CA MET A 119 -12.98 -3.96 -15.00
C MET A 119 -11.75 -4.86 -14.83
N SER A 120 -11.97 -6.04 -14.26
CA SER A 120 -10.96 -7.08 -14.21
C SER A 120 -10.71 -7.58 -15.63
N GLY A 121 -9.64 -7.11 -16.28
CA GLY A 121 -8.99 -7.94 -17.28
C GLY A 121 -8.54 -9.22 -16.59
N SER A 122 -9.23 -10.33 -16.86
CA SER A 122 -8.75 -11.66 -16.46
C SER A 122 -7.31 -11.80 -16.94
N PHE A 123 -6.37 -12.29 -16.10
CA PHE A 123 -5.42 -13.37 -16.42
C PHE A 123 -4.57 -13.75 -15.19
N ALA A 124 -4.37 -15.07 -15.05
CA ALA A 124 -3.65 -15.83 -14.00
C ALA A 124 -4.14 -15.63 -12.55
N LYS A 125 -5.16 -16.42 -12.16
CA LYS A 125 -5.42 -16.76 -10.76
C LYS A 125 -4.21 -17.49 -10.17
N ALA A 126 -3.26 -16.76 -9.59
CA ALA A 126 -2.37 -17.34 -8.60
C ALA A 126 -3.24 -17.70 -7.40
N LYS A 127 -3.39 -18.99 -7.13
CA LYS A 127 -4.06 -19.52 -5.93
C LYS A 127 -3.14 -19.23 -4.73
N VAL A 128 -3.10 -17.97 -4.29
CA VAL A 128 -2.36 -17.60 -3.08
C VAL A 128 -3.23 -18.01 -1.90
N VAL A 129 -2.83 -19.07 -1.22
CA VAL A 129 -3.35 -19.39 0.11
C VAL A 129 -2.66 -18.44 1.09
N THR A 130 -3.11 -17.19 1.13
CA THR A 130 -2.67 -16.23 2.15
C THR A 130 -3.52 -16.48 3.40
N LYS A 131 -3.01 -17.26 4.35
CA LYS A 131 -3.49 -17.15 5.73
C LYS A 131 -2.97 -15.81 6.27
N TYR A 132 -3.77 -14.77 6.10
CA TYR A 132 -3.53 -13.48 6.74
C TYR A 132 -3.40 -13.67 8.25
N ARG A 133 -2.41 -13.02 8.84
CA ARG A 133 -2.41 -12.74 10.27
C ARG A 133 -3.51 -11.70 10.55
N ARG A 134 -4.76 -12.13 10.70
CA ARG A 134 -5.77 -11.40 11.51
C ARG A 134 -5.60 -11.73 13.00
N SER A 135 -4.37 -11.87 13.47
CA SER A 135 -4.05 -12.06 14.89
C SER A 135 -3.16 -10.92 15.38
N SER A 136 -3.69 -9.71 15.28
CA SER A 136 -3.28 -8.60 16.13
C SER A 136 -3.91 -8.85 17.51
N PRO A 137 -3.14 -9.02 18.60
CA PRO A 137 -3.65 -9.21 19.96
C PRO A 137 -4.46 -8.02 20.50
N TRP A 138 -4.65 -6.96 19.71
CA TRP A 138 -5.19 -5.65 20.11
C TRP A 138 -6.72 -5.59 20.28
N ARG A 139 -7.45 -6.71 20.26
CA ARG A 139 -8.86 -6.76 20.74
C ARG A 139 -9.01 -6.52 22.25
N ARG A 140 -7.92 -6.30 23.00
CA ARG A 140 -7.94 -6.12 24.46
C ARG A 140 -7.52 -4.75 24.97
N TRP A 141 -7.67 -3.69 24.18
CA TRP A 141 -7.67 -2.32 24.71
C TRP A 141 -9.05 -1.68 24.52
N LYS A 142 -9.99 -2.08 25.38
CA LYS A 142 -11.08 -1.19 25.79
C LYS A 142 -10.50 -0.22 26.82
N ALA A 143 -10.04 0.94 26.39
CA ALA A 143 -9.86 2.10 27.27
C ALA A 143 -9.82 3.40 26.46
N ALA A 144 -10.96 4.10 26.47
CA ALA A 144 -11.07 5.56 26.56
C ALA A 144 -10.37 6.43 25.50
N THR A 145 -10.83 6.35 24.25
CA THR A 145 -11.00 7.54 23.40
C THR A 145 -12.19 7.26 22.50
N SER A 146 -13.08 8.24 22.32
CA SER A 146 -14.28 8.14 21.49
C SER A 146 -13.90 7.83 20.04
N ILE A 147 -13.83 6.54 19.70
CA ILE A 147 -13.77 6.09 18.31
C ILE A 147 -15.21 6.18 17.83
N ASP A 148 -15.45 7.10 16.89
CA ASP A 148 -16.70 7.21 16.14
C ASP A 148 -17.14 5.81 15.66
N PRO A 149 -18.44 5.48 15.73
CA PRO A 149 -18.92 4.12 15.54
C PRO A 149 -18.58 3.65 14.12
N ALA A 150 -17.73 2.61 14.04
CA ALA A 150 -17.58 1.70 12.92
C ALA A 150 -17.77 2.33 11.52
N VAL A 151 -16.87 3.23 11.13
CA VAL A 151 -16.70 3.54 9.70
C VAL A 151 -16.18 2.26 9.05
N ASP A 152 -16.96 1.68 8.15
CA ASP A 152 -16.54 0.55 7.32
C ASP A 152 -15.51 1.10 6.32
N ILE A 153 -14.23 1.00 6.70
CA ILE A 153 -13.10 1.56 5.95
C ILE A 153 -12.67 0.54 4.92
N SER A 154 -12.78 0.89 3.65
CA SER A 154 -12.35 0.04 2.54
C SER A 154 -11.33 0.77 1.66
N GLU A 155 -10.42 0.01 1.03
CA GLU A 155 -9.56 0.55 -0.02
C GLU A 155 -10.39 1.16 -1.17
N GLU A 156 -11.65 0.76 -1.34
CA GLU A 156 -12.57 1.33 -2.33
C GLU A 156 -12.96 2.78 -2.01
N ASP A 157 -12.97 3.17 -0.74
CA ASP A 157 -13.30 4.54 -0.33
C ASP A 157 -12.24 5.55 -0.78
N LEU A 158 -10.99 5.11 -0.95
CA LEU A 158 -9.94 5.90 -1.57
C LEU A 158 -10.33 6.32 -3.00
N TYR A 159 -10.91 5.41 -3.77
CA TYR A 159 -11.29 5.65 -5.17
C TYR A 159 -12.58 6.46 -5.33
N ARG A 160 -13.34 6.64 -4.24
CA ARG A 160 -14.53 7.51 -4.23
C ARG A 160 -14.17 8.98 -4.10
N LEU A 161 -12.94 9.33 -3.72
CA LEU A 161 -12.49 10.71 -3.59
C LEU A 161 -12.47 11.41 -4.96
N GLU A 162 -12.99 12.64 -5.01
CA GLU A 162 -13.04 13.44 -6.24
C GLU A 162 -11.65 13.66 -6.85
N ALA A 163 -10.65 13.94 -6.03
CA ALA A 163 -9.25 14.05 -6.47
C ALA A 163 -8.72 12.75 -7.13
N MET A 164 -9.12 11.56 -6.64
CA MET A 164 -8.75 10.29 -7.28
C MET A 164 -9.49 10.10 -8.60
N LYS A 165 -10.79 10.43 -8.67
CA LYS A 165 -11.54 10.34 -9.92
C LYS A 165 -10.95 11.23 -11.02
N GLN A 166 -10.57 12.46 -10.66
CA GLN A 166 -9.99 13.42 -11.59
C GLN A 166 -8.61 12.97 -12.11
N ALA A 167 -7.81 12.33 -11.27
CA ALA A 167 -6.47 11.83 -11.64
C ALA A 167 -6.47 10.60 -12.56
N GLN A 168 -7.64 9.95 -12.75
CA GLN A 168 -7.81 8.70 -13.52
C GLN A 168 -6.69 7.67 -13.28
N PRO A 169 -6.39 7.30 -12.04
CA PRO A 169 -5.09 6.77 -11.73
C PRO A 169 -4.94 5.28 -12.05
N TRP A 170 -3.69 4.85 -12.05
CA TRP A 170 -3.29 3.45 -12.10
C TRP A 170 -2.89 2.99 -10.71
N GLU A 171 -3.47 1.87 -10.28
CA GLU A 171 -3.04 1.15 -9.10
C GLU A 171 -2.01 0.09 -9.51
N PHE A 172 -0.93 0.03 -8.76
CA PHE A 172 0.11 -0.96 -8.87
C PHE A 172 0.19 -1.76 -7.57
N GLN A 173 0.43 -3.07 -7.72
CA GLN A 173 0.88 -3.92 -6.65
C GLN A 173 2.18 -4.59 -7.07
N VAL A 174 3.23 -4.41 -6.27
CA VAL A 174 4.54 -5.01 -6.49
C VAL A 174 4.86 -5.95 -5.35
N VAL A 175 5.20 -7.20 -5.68
CA VAL A 175 5.54 -8.25 -4.72
C VAL A 175 6.92 -8.81 -5.07
N ALA A 176 7.87 -8.81 -4.13
CA ALA A 176 9.18 -9.41 -4.36
C ALA A 176 9.13 -10.94 -4.18
N ALA A 177 9.84 -11.68 -5.04
CA ALA A 177 9.89 -13.15 -5.01
C ALA A 177 11.03 -13.71 -4.14
N SER A 178 12.15 -12.98 -4.04
CA SER A 178 13.42 -13.41 -3.42
C SER A 178 13.74 -12.64 -2.13
N TRP A 179 14.37 -13.33 -1.15
CA TRP A 179 14.12 -13.21 0.30
C TRP A 179 15.25 -12.54 1.12
N LYS A 180 16.16 -11.73 0.56
CA LYS A 180 17.20 -11.07 1.38
C LYS A 180 17.55 -9.62 1.01
N ASP A 181 17.40 -9.22 -0.25
CA ASP A 181 18.17 -8.08 -0.76
C ASP A 181 17.34 -6.97 -1.44
N ILE A 182 16.01 -7.09 -1.46
CA ILE A 182 15.15 -6.14 -2.16
C ILE A 182 14.47 -5.20 -1.17
N ASP A 183 15.09 -4.04 -1.00
CA ASP A 183 14.40 -2.84 -0.55
C ASP A 183 13.41 -2.41 -1.65
N ILE A 184 12.13 -2.75 -1.46
CA ILE A 184 11.07 -2.45 -2.43
C ILE A 184 10.99 -0.96 -2.72
N ALA A 185 11.22 -0.10 -1.73
CA ALA A 185 11.14 1.34 -1.96
C ALA A 185 12.32 1.84 -2.80
N ARG A 186 13.52 1.35 -2.55
CA ARG A 186 14.68 1.63 -3.41
C ARG A 186 14.43 1.14 -4.85
N LEU A 187 13.86 -0.05 -5.01
CA LEU A 187 13.51 -0.60 -6.31
C LEU A 187 12.51 0.31 -7.04
N LEU A 188 11.49 0.79 -6.35
CA LEU A 188 10.47 1.67 -6.94
C LEU A 188 11.03 3.04 -7.30
N LEU A 189 11.84 3.65 -6.44
CA LEU A 189 12.47 4.95 -6.74
C LEU A 189 13.33 4.87 -8.01
N GLY A 190 14.15 3.82 -8.14
CA GLY A 190 14.94 3.59 -9.35
C GLY A 190 14.08 3.31 -10.59
N ALA A 191 12.99 2.55 -10.44
CA ALA A 191 12.06 2.29 -11.54
C ALA A 191 11.35 3.56 -12.04
N VAL A 192 11.04 4.49 -11.13
CA VAL A 192 10.39 5.76 -11.45
C VAL A 192 11.36 6.68 -12.19
N GLU A 193 12.61 6.73 -11.75
CA GLU A 193 13.67 7.48 -12.46
C GLU A 193 13.89 6.92 -13.86
N GLU A 194 13.97 5.61 -14.00
CA GLU A 194 14.11 4.91 -15.29
C GLU A 194 12.90 5.14 -16.23
N ALA A 195 11.68 5.21 -15.69
CA ALA A 195 10.47 5.45 -16.48
C ALA A 195 10.28 6.92 -16.91
N GLN A 196 11.05 7.85 -16.33
CA GLN A 196 11.00 9.29 -16.60
C GLN A 196 12.19 9.78 -17.46
N ALA A 197 13.19 8.92 -17.67
CA ALA A 197 14.34 9.16 -18.55
C ALA A 197 13.99 8.94 -20.03
#